data_AF-A0A835RQ13-F1
#
_entry.id   AF-A0A835RQ13-F1
#
_cell.length_a   1.000
_cell.length_b   1.000
_cell.length_c   1.000
_cell.angle_alpha   90.00
_cell.angle_beta   90.00
_cell.angle_gamma   90.00
#
_symmetry.space_group_name_H-M   'P 1'
#
loop_
_entity.id
_entity.type
_entity.pdbx_description
1 polymer ?
#
loop_
_entity_poly.entity_id
_entity_poly.type
_entity_poly.pdbx_seq_one_letter_code
_entity_poly.pdbx_strand_id
1 'polypeptide(L)'
;MLISSDLSNPRNFITKISRYEKVVNIPNSMTVLMSYCPSPLRWLKELNWNLNFTNPGVVSQNEILEMYRKYIDPNFSWKNFTLEEQAKVIIAPRSNNQLDTSKLKKEFPELLSIKDSLIKYVFKPNQKTTAI
;
A
#
# COMPACT_ATOMS: atom_id res chain seq x y z
N MET A 1 6.54 2.03 0.94
CA MET A 1 6.20 0.77 1.65
C MET A 1 5.75 -0.29 0.63
N LEU A 2 6.02 -1.58 0.85
CA LEU A 2 5.75 -2.65 -0.11
C LEU A 2 4.47 -3.43 0.22
N ILE A 3 3.64 -3.67 -0.79
CA ILE A 3 2.37 -4.40 -0.69
C ILE A 3 2.38 -5.55 -1.70
N SER A 4 2.14 -6.75 -1.19
CA SER A 4 1.95 -7.97 -2.00
C SER A 4 0.46 -8.29 -2.12
N SER A 5 0.09 -9.08 -3.14
CA SER A 5 -1.25 -9.66 -3.26
C SER A 5 -1.52 -10.70 -2.17
N ASP A 6 -0.49 -11.38 -1.68
CA ASP A 6 -0.58 -12.36 -0.60
C ASP A 6 -0.66 -11.67 0.77
N LEU A 7 -1.84 -11.71 1.39
CA LEU A 7 -2.12 -11.16 2.72
C LEU A 7 -1.66 -12.06 3.88
N SER A 8 -1.22 -13.29 3.61
CA SER A 8 -0.67 -14.18 4.65
C SER A 8 0.76 -13.81 5.04
N ASN A 9 1.49 -13.13 4.15
CA ASN A 9 2.90 -12.80 4.35
C ASN A 9 3.08 -11.74 5.46
N PRO A 10 3.86 -12.04 6.52
CA PRO A 10 4.08 -11.11 7.64
C PRO A 10 4.88 -9.85 7.24
N ARG A 11 5.57 -9.87 6.09
CA ARG A 11 6.27 -8.69 5.56
C ARG A 11 5.34 -7.73 4.83
N ASN A 12 4.14 -8.17 4.43
CA ASN A 12 3.17 -7.34 3.74
C ASN A 12 2.71 -6.19 4.65
N PHE A 13 2.71 -4.98 4.12
CA PHE A 13 2.33 -3.80 4.89
C PHE A 13 0.90 -3.89 5.42
N ILE A 14 -0.05 -4.41 4.62
CA ILE A 14 -1.46 -4.54 5.02
C ILE A 14 -1.60 -5.47 6.22
N THR A 15 -0.92 -6.62 6.20
CA THR A 15 -0.93 -7.61 7.29
C THR A 15 -0.30 -7.06 8.57
N LYS A 16 0.65 -6.13 8.47
CA LYS A 16 1.24 -5.46 9.65
C LYS A 16 0.24 -4.50 10.28
N ILE A 17 -0.34 -3.60 9.48
CA ILE A 17 -1.27 -2.59 10.01
C ILE A 17 -2.57 -3.21 10.53
N SER A 18 -3.00 -4.36 9.99
CA SER A 18 -4.18 -5.07 10.49
C SER A 18 -3.95 -5.76 11.84
N ARG A 19 -2.68 -5.94 12.26
CA ARG A 19 -2.31 -6.56 13.55
C ARG A 19 -1.94 -5.55 14.62
N TYR A 20 -1.71 -4.29 14.25
CA TYR A 20 -1.39 -3.25 15.22
C TYR A 20 -2.64 -2.86 16.01
N GLU A 21 -2.49 -2.69 17.31
CA GLU A 21 -3.58 -2.24 18.19
C GLU A 21 -4.03 -0.81 17.84
N LYS A 22 -3.07 0.03 17.47
CA LYS A 22 -3.29 1.42 17.06
C LYS A 22 -2.51 1.73 15.79
N VAL A 23 -3.09 2.57 14.93
CA VAL A 23 -2.47 3.03 13.70
C VAL A 23 -2.39 4.54 13.64
N VAL A 24 -1.44 5.04 12.85
CA VAL A 24 -1.30 6.46 12.52
C VAL A 24 -1.98 6.68 11.17
N ASN A 25 -2.61 7.84 10.97
CA ASN A 25 -3.28 8.20 9.72
C ASN A 25 -2.49 9.29 8.97
N ILE A 26 -1.46 8.88 8.23
CA ILE A 26 -0.62 9.80 7.43
C ILE A 26 -0.52 9.27 5.98
N PRO A 27 -0.85 10.09 4.97
CA PRO A 27 -0.74 9.68 3.57
C PRO A 27 0.72 9.40 3.19
N ASN A 28 0.95 8.30 2.47
CA ASN A 28 2.29 7.90 2.04
C ASN A 28 2.27 7.26 0.64
N SER A 29 3.36 7.39 -0.11
CA SER A 29 3.55 6.67 -1.37
C SER A 29 3.89 5.19 -1.10
N MET A 30 3.19 4.30 -1.79
CA MET A 30 3.32 2.86 -1.62
C MET A 30 3.46 2.14 -2.95
N THR A 31 4.00 0.92 -2.89
CA THR A 31 4.31 0.11 -4.07
C THR A 31 3.53 -1.19 -3.99
N VAL A 32 2.61 -1.40 -4.92
CA VAL A 32 1.89 -2.67 -5.11
C VAL A 32 2.66 -3.50 -6.10
N LEU A 33 3.31 -4.58 -5.64
CA LEU A 33 4.25 -5.37 -6.43
C LEU A 33 3.62 -5.93 -7.72
N MET A 34 2.37 -6.37 -7.64
CA MET A 34 1.66 -6.95 -8.79
C MET A 34 1.34 -5.93 -9.89
N SER A 35 1.29 -4.63 -9.58
CA SER A 35 1.09 -3.60 -10.61
C SER A 35 2.27 -3.48 -11.58
N TYR A 36 3.41 -4.07 -11.24
CA TYR A 36 4.66 -4.00 -12.01
C TYR A 36 5.01 -5.31 -12.74
N CYS A 37 4.27 -6.40 -12.51
CA CYS A 37 4.51 -7.73 -13.10
C CYS A 37 3.60 -7.90 -14.34
N PRO A 38 4.09 -8.40 -15.50
CA PRO A 38 5.28 -9.24 -15.74
C PRO A 38 6.55 -8.51 -16.20
N SER A 39 6.50 -7.19 -16.34
CA SER A 39 7.50 -6.44 -17.10
C SER A 39 8.79 -5.94 -16.37
N PRO A 40 9.08 -6.19 -15.06
CA PRO A 40 10.23 -5.53 -14.41
C PRO A 40 11.59 -6.00 -14.94
N LEU A 41 11.67 -7.23 -15.46
CA LEU A 41 12.91 -7.79 -16.01
C LEU A 41 13.33 -7.13 -17.33
N ARG A 42 12.38 -6.66 -18.13
CA ARG A 42 12.70 -5.86 -19.33
C ARG A 42 13.21 -4.47 -18.93
N TRP A 43 12.69 -3.92 -17.84
CA TRP A 43 12.97 -2.56 -17.37
C TRP A 43 14.36 -2.40 -16.74
N LEU A 44 14.82 -3.40 -15.99
CA LEU A 44 16.16 -3.37 -15.35
C LEU A 44 17.32 -3.34 -16.35
N LYS A 45 17.09 -3.76 -17.60
CA LYS A 45 18.12 -3.79 -18.65
C LYS A 45 18.23 -2.51 -19.47
N GLU A 46 17.21 -1.66 -19.48
CA GLU A 46 17.12 -0.50 -20.39
C GLU A 46 17.11 0.86 -19.66
N LEU A 47 17.04 0.89 -18.32
CA LEU A 47 16.90 2.12 -17.54
C LEU A 47 18.23 2.59 -16.93
N ASN A 48 18.80 3.66 -17.51
CA ASN A 48 20.00 4.35 -17.01
C ASN A 48 19.70 5.46 -15.98
N TRP A 49 18.47 5.57 -15.47
CA TRP A 49 18.02 6.69 -14.65
C TRP A 49 17.46 6.25 -13.29
N ASN A 50 17.63 7.12 -12.28
CA ASN A 50 16.99 6.94 -10.97
C ASN A 50 15.48 7.17 -11.06
N LEU A 51 14.68 6.14 -10.75
CA LEU A 51 13.22 6.17 -10.76
C LEU A 51 12.65 5.91 -9.37
N ASN A 52 11.61 6.67 -9.00
CA ASN A 52 10.80 6.41 -7.81
C ASN A 52 9.84 5.27 -8.11
N PHE A 53 10.05 4.12 -7.49
CA PHE A 53 9.27 2.90 -7.77
C PHE A 53 8.05 2.79 -6.84
N THR A 54 7.12 3.74 -6.95
CA THR A 54 5.86 3.77 -6.20
C THR A 54 4.68 4.00 -7.15
N ASN A 55 3.50 3.51 -6.78
CA ASN A 55 2.31 3.78 -7.56
C ASN A 55 1.96 5.27 -7.49
N PRO A 56 1.41 5.86 -8.57
CA PRO A 56 0.98 7.24 -8.55
C PRO A 56 -0.06 7.51 -7.46
N GLY A 57 0.13 8.64 -6.76
CA GLY A 57 -0.70 9.09 -5.66
C GLY A 57 -0.20 8.66 -4.27
N VAL A 58 -1.05 8.88 -3.28
CA VAL A 58 -0.82 8.55 -1.88
C VAL A 58 -2.05 7.85 -1.32
N VAL A 59 -1.83 7.06 -0.28
CA VAL A 59 -2.90 6.42 0.46
C VAL A 59 -2.55 6.47 1.95
N SER A 60 -3.55 6.71 2.80
CA SER A 60 -3.37 6.66 4.25
C SER A 60 -3.68 5.26 4.80
N GLN A 61 -3.21 4.98 6.01
CA GLN A 61 -3.47 3.70 6.69
C GLN A 61 -4.96 3.49 6.90
N ASN A 62 -5.71 4.54 7.27
CA ASN A 62 -7.16 4.43 7.46
C ASN A 62 -7.88 4.06 6.17
N GLU A 63 -7.50 4.68 5.04
CA GLU A 63 -8.09 4.32 3.74
C GLU A 63 -7.84 2.84 3.39
N ILE A 64 -6.64 2.32 3.69
CA ILE A 64 -6.32 0.90 3.50
C ILE A 64 -7.16 0.02 4.43
N LEU A 65 -7.29 0.39 5.70
CA LEU A 65 -8.07 -0.40 6.68
C LEU A 65 -9.57 -0.35 6.39
N GLU A 66 -10.09 0.75 5.84
CA GLU A 66 -11.46 0.83 5.33
C GLU A 66 -11.67 -0.14 4.16
N MET A 67 -10.73 -0.20 3.21
CA MET A 67 -10.77 -1.21 2.14
C MET A 67 -10.65 -2.63 2.70
N TYR A 68 -9.78 -2.86 3.68
CA TYR A 68 -9.66 -4.15 4.36
C TYR A 68 -10.97 -4.57 5.01
N ARG A 69 -11.63 -3.67 5.73
CA ARG A 69 -12.95 -3.92 6.31
C ARG A 69 -13.99 -4.23 5.24
N LYS A 70 -14.01 -3.46 4.14
CA LYS A 70 -14.99 -3.63 3.06
C LYS A 70 -14.84 -4.95 2.31
N TYR A 71 -13.62 -5.38 2.01
CA TYR A 71 -13.36 -6.51 1.12
C TYR A 71 -12.97 -7.80 1.83
N ILE A 72 -12.36 -7.73 3.01
CA ILE A 72 -11.76 -8.90 3.69
C ILE A 72 -12.54 -9.30 4.94
N ASP A 73 -12.80 -8.34 5.83
CA ASP A 73 -13.45 -8.59 7.12
C ASP A 73 -14.35 -7.41 7.55
N PRO A 74 -15.66 -7.47 7.30
CA PRO A 74 -16.61 -6.42 7.65
C PRO A 74 -16.66 -6.05 9.14
N ASN A 75 -16.28 -6.97 10.02
CA ASN A 75 -16.28 -6.76 11.47
C ASN A 75 -14.96 -6.18 11.98
N PHE A 76 -13.98 -5.98 11.10
CA PHE A 76 -12.69 -5.43 11.46
C PHE A 76 -12.84 -3.99 12.00
N SER A 77 -12.21 -3.73 13.14
CA SER A 77 -12.13 -2.41 13.77
C SER A 77 -10.70 -2.08 14.13
N TRP A 78 -10.35 -0.79 14.12
CA TRP A 78 -9.03 -0.30 14.49
C TRP A 78 -9.16 0.98 15.31
N LYS A 79 -8.09 1.33 16.02
CA LYS A 79 -7.97 2.58 16.78
C LYS A 79 -6.87 3.44 16.20
N ASN A 80 -7.04 4.75 16.25
CA ASN A 80 -5.98 5.69 15.88
C ASN A 80 -5.18 6.11 17.11
N PHE A 81 -3.90 6.42 16.92
CA PHE A 81 -3.12 7.12 17.93
C PHE A 81 -3.59 8.56 18.11
N THR A 82 -3.52 9.07 19.34
CA THR A 82 -3.47 10.52 19.56
C THR A 82 -2.06 11.04 19.26
N LEU A 83 -1.94 12.35 18.99
CA LEU A 83 -0.63 12.97 18.71
C LEU A 83 0.39 12.73 19.84
N GLU A 84 -0.08 12.77 21.09
CA GLU A 84 0.74 12.57 22.29
C GLU A 84 1.21 11.12 22.45
N GLU A 85 0.35 10.15 22.15
CA GLU A 85 0.71 8.72 22.18
C GLU A 85 1.69 8.38 21.07
N GLN A 86 1.49 8.95 19.88
CA GLN A 86 2.37 8.74 18.73
C GLN A 86 3.81 9.18 19.04
N ALA A 87 3.99 10.32 19.72
CA ALA A 87 5.33 10.82 20.08
C ALA A 87 6.07 9.89 21.06
N LYS A 88 5.35 9.18 21.94
CA LYS A 88 5.94 8.29 22.96
C LYS A 88 6.34 6.92 22.42
N VAL A 89 5.64 6.42 21.40
CA VAL A 89 5.84 5.06 20.86
C VAL A 89 6.89 5.04 19.74
N ILE A 90 7.11 6.16 19.07
CA ILE A 90 8.06 6.26 17.95
C ILE A 90 9.50 6.37 18.49
N ILE A 91 10.22 5.25 18.53
CA ILE A 91 11.66 5.21 18.88
C ILE A 91 12.50 6.00 17.85
N ALA A 92 12.08 6.01 16.58
CA ALA A 92 12.70 6.80 15.52
C ALA A 92 11.64 7.27 14.50
N PRO A 93 11.67 8.56 14.07
CA PRO A 93 10.69 9.11 13.15
C PRO A 93 10.59 8.27 11.87
N ARG A 94 9.37 7.94 11.47
CA ARG A 94 9.10 7.18 10.25
C ARG A 94 9.04 8.14 9.06
N SER A 95 9.59 7.71 7.92
CA SER A 95 9.49 8.45 6.68
C SER A 95 8.05 8.41 6.16
N ASN A 96 7.41 9.57 6.11
CA ASN A 96 6.13 9.79 5.45
C ASN A 96 6.39 10.74 4.29
N ASN A 97 6.33 10.25 3.06
CA ASN A 97 6.65 11.04 1.89
C ASN A 97 5.68 10.79 0.73
N GLN A 98 5.60 11.78 -0.15
CA GLN A 98 4.98 11.65 -1.44
C GLN A 98 6.09 11.68 -2.48
N LEU A 99 6.24 10.59 -3.22
CA LEU A 99 7.26 10.51 -4.28
C LEU A 99 6.65 10.94 -5.62
N ASP A 100 7.39 11.75 -6.37
CA ASP A 100 6.99 12.09 -7.73
C ASP A 100 7.16 10.87 -8.65
N THR A 101 6.07 10.50 -9.30
CA THR A 101 5.98 9.34 -10.20
C THR A 101 5.85 9.78 -11.66
N SER A 102 6.00 11.07 -11.97
CA SER A 102 5.87 11.61 -13.33
C SER A 102 6.79 10.92 -14.35
N LYS A 103 8.04 10.63 -13.97
CA LYS A 103 8.97 9.88 -14.82
C LYS A 103 8.48 8.45 -15.07
N LEU A 104 8.06 7.76 -14.01
CA LEU A 104 7.56 6.39 -14.09
C LEU A 104 6.27 6.31 -14.93
N LYS A 105 5.38 7.29 -14.79
CA LYS A 105 4.11 7.36 -15.51
C LYS A 105 4.27 7.66 -17.00
N LYS A 106 5.34 8.36 -17.39
CA LYS A 106 5.70 8.56 -18.81
C LYS A 106 6.11 7.24 -19.48
N GLU A 107 6.92 6.45 -18.79
CA GLU A 107 7.37 5.14 -19.28
C GLU A 107 6.24 4.09 -19.20
N PHE A 108 5.36 4.20 -18.20
CA PHE A 108 4.25 3.27 -17.95
C PHE A 108 2.91 3.99 -17.81
N PRO A 109 2.32 4.46 -18.93
CA PRO A 109 1.02 5.13 -18.90
C PRO A 109 -0.09 4.24 -18.32
N GLU A 110 0.01 2.92 -18.44
CA GLU A 110 -0.92 1.93 -17.90
C GLU A 110 -0.81 1.74 -16.38
N LEU A 111 0.23 2.28 -15.72
CA LEU A 111 0.42 2.11 -14.29
C LEU A 111 -0.74 2.72 -13.50
N LEU A 112 -1.49 1.86 -12.82
CA LEU A 112 -2.64 2.27 -12.03
C LEU A 112 -2.24 3.08 -10.80
N SER A 113 -3.13 3.97 -10.37
CA SER A 113 -2.99 4.68 -9.10
C SER A 113 -2.87 3.70 -7.93
N ILE A 114 -2.36 4.16 -6.79
CA ILE A 114 -2.22 3.29 -5.61
C ILE A 114 -3.56 2.69 -5.17
N LYS A 115 -4.64 3.49 -5.15
CA LYS A 115 -5.97 3.03 -4.72
C LYS A 115 -6.55 1.99 -5.69
N ASP A 116 -6.46 2.24 -6.99
CA ASP A 116 -6.95 1.29 -8.01
C ASP A 116 -6.13 0.00 -8.03
N SER A 117 -4.81 0.13 -7.86
CA SER A 117 -3.89 -1.01 -7.76
C SER A 117 -4.22 -1.90 -6.57
N LEU A 118 -4.47 -1.29 -5.41
CA LEU A 118 -4.88 -2.01 -4.20
C LEU A 118 -6.18 -2.77 -4.41
N ILE A 119 -7.19 -2.12 -5.00
CA ILE A 119 -8.49 -2.76 -5.26
C ILE A 119 -8.32 -3.92 -6.24
N LYS A 120 -7.67 -3.69 -7.38
CA LYS A 120 -7.56 -4.67 -8.47
C LYS A 120 -6.70 -5.88 -8.10
N TYR A 121 -5.52 -5.65 -7.52
CA TYR A 121 -4.52 -6.70 -7.34
C TYR A 121 -4.46 -7.28 -5.93
N VAL A 122 -5.04 -6.60 -4.94
CA VAL A 122 -4.94 -7.02 -3.53
C VAL A 122 -6.32 -7.33 -2.96
N PHE A 123 -7.25 -6.39 -2.94
CA PHE A 123 -8.52 -6.58 -2.23
C PHE A 123 -9.52 -7.44 -3.00
N LYS A 124 -9.76 -7.20 -4.30
CA LYS A 124 -10.70 -8.01 -5.08
C LYS A 124 -10.32 -9.50 -5.13
N PRO A 125 -9.05 -9.89 -5.38
CA PRO A 125 -8.67 -11.30 -5.41
C PRO A 125 -8.78 -12.00 -4.05
N ASN A 126 -8.62 -11.26 -2.95
CA ASN A 126 -8.73 -11.79 -1.59
C ASN A 126 -10.14 -11.59 -0.99
N GLN A 127 -11.10 -11.05 -1.77
CA GLN A 127 -12.45 -10.87 -1.29
C GLN A 127 -13.07 -12.23 -1.03
N LYS A 128 -13.36 -12.53 0.23
CA LYS A 128 -14.12 -13.73 0.56
C LYS A 128 -15.50 -13.57 -0.06
N THR A 129 -15.79 -14.35 -1.09
CA THR A 129 -17.16 -14.47 -1.58
C THR A 129 -17.96 -14.97 -0.41
N THR A 130 -18.88 -14.16 0.11
CA THR A 130 -19.92 -14.68 0.99
C THR A 130 -20.63 -15.74 0.16
N ALA A 131 -20.35 -17.01 0.43
CA ALA A 131 -21.14 -18.09 -0.12
C ALA A 131 -22.57 -17.84 0.38
N ILE A 132 -23.44 -17.46 -0.55
CA ILE A 132 -24.88 -17.43 -0.33
C ILE A 132 -25.37 -18.87 -0.45
#